data_AF-A0AAV2Q6B1-F1
#
_entry.id   AF-A0AAV2Q6B1-F1
#
_cell.length_a   1.000
_cell.length_b   1.000
_cell.length_c   1.000
_cell.angle_alpha   90.00
_cell.angle_beta   90.00
_cell.angle_gamma   90.00
#
_symmetry.space_group_name_H-M   'P 1'
#
loop_
_entity.id
_entity.type
_entity.pdbx_description
1 polymer ?
#
loop_
_entity_poly.entity_id
_entity_poly.type
_entity_poly.pdbx_seq_one_letter_code
_entity_poly.pdbx_strand_id
1 'polypeptide(L)'
;SMSRLCRAVSEGDHLGVQQALQDGAEDPNTTMPFKFTGYWGRQANKAPVLLVAVVKNNIHVVNALLKAKVNTEFRGDCFYTPLYLAADRGYTSIVEQLLNHGADVYAKNSNS
;
A
#
# COMPACT_ATOMS: atom_id res chain seq x y z
N SER A 1 -16.07 -8.70 7.44
CA SER A 1 -15.39 -8.40 8.72
C SER A 1 -14.03 -7.80 8.42
N MET A 2 -13.60 -6.77 9.15
CA MET A 2 -12.27 -6.17 8.97
C MET A 2 -11.21 -7.13 9.53
N SER A 3 -10.19 -7.50 8.75
CA SER A 3 -9.12 -8.38 9.23
C SER A 3 -8.22 -7.65 10.24
N ARG A 4 -7.37 -8.40 10.96
CA ARG A 4 -6.44 -7.77 11.92
C ARG A 4 -5.42 -6.91 11.20
N LEU A 5 -4.93 -7.36 10.05
CA LEU A 5 -4.06 -6.58 9.17
C LEU A 5 -4.73 -5.26 8.75
N CYS A 6 -5.95 -5.32 8.22
CA CYS A 6 -6.66 -4.13 7.75
C CYS A 6 -6.91 -3.11 8.88
N ARG A 7 -7.23 -3.59 10.09
CA ARG A 7 -7.36 -2.74 11.27
C ARG A 7 -6.03 -2.08 11.64
N ALA A 8 -4.95 -2.85 11.73
CA ALA A 8 -3.63 -2.32 12.09
C ALA A 8 -3.15 -1.24 11.09
N VAL A 9 -3.34 -1.46 9.78
CA VAL A 9 -3.04 -0.46 8.74
C VAL A 9 -3.93 0.79 8.87
N SER A 10 -5.22 0.61 9.19
CA SER A 10 -6.15 1.71 9.45
C SER A 10 -5.74 2.56 10.65
N GLU A 11 -5.17 1.95 11.66
CA GLU A 11 -4.76 2.61 12.91
C GLU A 11 -3.33 3.15 12.86
N GLY A 12 -2.53 2.74 11.86
CA GLY A 12 -1.11 3.12 11.78
C GLY A 12 -0.21 2.25 12.67
N ASP A 13 -0.71 1.12 13.16
CA ASP A 13 -0.02 0.20 14.05
C ASP A 13 0.89 -0.76 13.27
N HIS A 14 2.16 -0.37 13.11
CA HIS A 14 3.15 -1.18 12.41
C HIS A 14 3.51 -2.47 13.15
N LEU A 15 3.37 -2.54 14.48
CA LEU A 15 3.61 -3.77 15.25
C LEU A 15 2.46 -4.75 15.03
N GLY A 16 1.22 -4.27 15.06
CA GLY A 16 0.04 -5.05 14.70
C GLY A 16 0.09 -5.57 13.27
N VAL A 17 0.64 -4.79 12.33
CA VAL A 17 0.89 -5.25 10.95
C VAL A 17 1.89 -6.40 10.93
N GLN A 18 3.02 -6.28 11.63
CA GLN A 18 4.01 -7.34 11.72
C GLN A 18 3.44 -8.62 12.34
N GLN A 19 2.68 -8.48 13.43
CA GLN A 19 2.01 -9.60 14.08
C GLN A 19 0.97 -10.27 13.18
N ALA A 20 0.19 -9.49 12.45
CA ALA A 20 -0.83 -10.03 11.53
C ALA A 20 -0.22 -10.79 10.34
N LEU A 21 1.00 -10.43 9.93
CA LEU A 21 1.71 -11.03 8.80
C LEU A 21 2.73 -12.10 9.19
N GLN A 22 2.93 -12.33 10.49
CA GLN A 22 3.86 -13.33 11.00
C GLN A 22 3.54 -14.71 10.44
N ASP A 23 4.56 -15.42 9.97
CA ASP A 23 4.47 -16.77 9.38
C ASP A 23 3.42 -16.90 8.26
N GLY A 24 3.10 -15.81 7.57
CA GLY A 24 2.11 -15.80 6.49
C GLY A 24 0.66 -15.91 6.95
N ALA A 25 0.35 -15.53 8.20
CA ALA A 25 -0.97 -15.68 8.80
C ALA A 25 -2.10 -14.91 8.08
N GLU A 26 -1.78 -13.76 7.47
CA GLU A 26 -2.68 -13.02 6.57
C GLU A 26 -1.94 -12.66 5.28
N ASP A 27 -2.66 -12.58 4.16
CA ASP A 27 -2.10 -12.18 2.87
C ASP A 27 -1.88 -10.65 2.82
N PRO A 28 -0.63 -10.17 2.65
CA PRO A 28 -0.37 -8.74 2.53
C PRO A 28 -0.83 -8.14 1.19
N ASN A 29 -1.12 -8.96 0.18
CA ASN A 29 -1.62 -8.54 -1.14
C ASN A 29 -3.15 -8.41 -1.15
N THR A 30 -3.70 -7.86 -0.07
CA THR A 30 -5.13 -7.71 0.13
C THR A 30 -5.56 -6.25 0.02
N THR A 31 -6.87 -6.04 -0.08
CA THR A 31 -7.50 -4.72 -0.11
C THR A 31 -8.35 -4.49 1.13
N MET A 32 -8.44 -3.24 1.56
CA MET A 32 -9.31 -2.81 2.66
C MET A 32 -10.29 -1.71 2.20
N PRO A 33 -11.45 -1.56 2.86
CA PRO A 33 -12.35 -0.44 2.59
C PRO A 33 -11.60 0.89 2.73
N PHE A 34 -11.54 1.64 1.64
CA PHE A 34 -10.84 2.91 1.57
C PHE A 34 -11.38 3.67 0.37
N LYS A 35 -12.04 4.80 0.63
CA LYS A 35 -12.53 5.67 -0.44
C LYS A 35 -11.36 6.48 -0.97
N PHE A 36 -11.02 6.23 -2.23
CA PHE A 36 -9.96 6.95 -2.93
C PHE A 36 -10.53 7.54 -4.22
N THR A 37 -10.45 8.86 -4.34
CA THR A 37 -10.74 9.57 -5.58
C THR A 37 -9.42 9.90 -6.24
N GLY A 38 -9.12 9.19 -7.32
CA GLY A 38 -7.94 9.44 -8.13
C GLY A 38 -8.15 10.58 -9.13
N TYR A 39 -7.09 10.86 -9.89
CA TYR A 39 -7.13 11.71 -11.07
C TYR A 39 -8.20 11.23 -12.07
N TRP A 40 -8.72 12.17 -12.86
CA TRP A 40 -9.72 11.90 -13.92
C TRP A 40 -11.05 11.33 -13.40
N GLY A 41 -11.41 11.62 -12.15
CA GLY A 41 -12.69 11.22 -11.57
C GLY A 41 -12.81 9.72 -11.26
N ARG A 42 -11.71 8.96 -11.34
CA ARG A 42 -11.73 7.53 -10.99
C ARG A 42 -11.94 7.35 -9.49
N GLN A 43 -12.89 6.51 -9.13
CA GLN A 43 -13.23 6.23 -7.73
C GLN A 43 -12.95 4.77 -7.41
N ALA A 44 -12.38 4.53 -6.25
CA ALA A 44 -12.24 3.21 -5.66
C ALA A 44 -12.85 3.21 -4.25
N ASN A 45 -13.56 2.13 -3.91
CA ASN A 45 -14.14 1.92 -2.57
C ASN A 45 -13.27 1.00 -1.68
N LYS A 46 -12.26 0.38 -2.29
CA LYS A 46 -11.26 -0.44 -1.62
C LYS A 46 -9.88 -0.13 -2.22
N ALA A 47 -8.85 -0.25 -1.41
CA ALA A 47 -7.48 -0.02 -1.83
C ALA A 47 -6.55 -1.10 -1.25
N PRO A 48 -5.45 -1.44 -1.95
CA PRO A 48 -4.37 -2.24 -1.38
C PRO A 48 -3.92 -1.68 -0.04
N VAL A 49 -3.64 -2.56 0.92
CA VAL A 49 -3.18 -2.13 2.25
C VAL A 49 -1.88 -1.32 2.18
N LEU A 50 -0.97 -1.66 1.27
CA LEU A 50 0.25 -0.88 1.01
C LEU A 50 -0.09 0.52 0.47
N LEU A 51 -1.06 0.63 -0.45
CA LEU A 51 -1.46 1.91 -1.02
C LEU A 51 -2.11 2.82 0.03
N VAL A 52 -2.91 2.26 0.95
CA VAL A 52 -3.47 3.01 2.10
C VAL A 52 -2.34 3.55 2.98
N ALA A 53 -1.33 2.74 3.30
CA ALA A 53 -0.18 3.18 4.09
C ALA A 53 0.59 4.33 3.42
N VAL A 54 0.78 4.25 2.10
CA VAL A 54 1.41 5.30 1.29
C VAL A 54 0.57 6.58 1.27
N VAL A 55 -0.75 6.50 1.04
CA VAL A 55 -1.65 7.67 1.03
C VAL A 55 -1.60 8.40 2.37
N LYS A 56 -1.50 7.65 3.48
CA LYS A 56 -1.40 8.19 4.84
C LYS A 56 0.01 8.66 5.21
N ASN A 57 0.99 8.57 4.30
CA ASN A 57 2.40 8.89 4.51
C ASN A 57 2.99 8.22 5.76
N ASN A 58 2.57 6.98 6.06
CA ASN A 58 3.03 6.27 7.24
C ASN A 58 4.18 5.32 6.89
N ILE A 59 5.41 5.84 6.97
CA ILE A 59 6.63 5.10 6.65
C ILE A 59 6.81 3.82 7.49
N HIS A 60 6.37 3.82 8.75
CA HIS A 60 6.51 2.66 9.63
C HIS A 60 5.63 1.50 9.18
N VAL A 61 4.38 1.78 8.81
CA VAL A 61 3.47 0.77 8.25
C VAL A 61 3.92 0.33 6.85
N VAL A 62 4.38 1.26 6.01
CA VAL A 62 4.98 0.91 4.71
C VAL A 62 6.11 -0.09 4.89
N ASN A 63 7.06 0.19 5.79
CA ASN A 63 8.19 -0.70 6.05
C ASN A 63 7.78 -2.05 6.63
N ALA A 64 6.75 -2.09 7.48
CA ALA A 64 6.22 -3.34 8.01
C ALA A 64 5.64 -4.22 6.89
N LEU A 65 4.87 -3.64 5.96
CA LEU A 65 4.30 -4.35 4.82
C LEU A 65 5.38 -4.81 3.82
N LEU A 66 6.38 -3.97 3.53
CA LEU A 66 7.46 -4.30 2.60
C LEU A 66 8.35 -5.44 3.11
N LYS A 67 8.63 -5.49 4.42
CA LYS A 67 9.35 -6.62 5.04
C LYS A 67 8.63 -7.95 4.87
N ALA A 68 7.31 -7.93 4.73
CA ALA A 68 6.50 -9.12 4.45
C ALA A 68 6.48 -9.53 2.97
N LYS A 69 7.36 -8.95 2.13
CA LYS A 69 7.49 -9.24 0.69
C LYS A 69 6.17 -9.06 -0.08
N VAL A 70 5.39 -8.06 0.29
CA VAL A 70 4.19 -7.68 -0.45
C VAL A 70 4.54 -7.32 -1.90
N ASN A 71 3.65 -7.64 -2.84
CA ASN A 71 3.78 -7.23 -4.23
C ASN A 71 3.62 -5.70 -4.32
N THR A 72 4.72 -5.00 -4.59
CA THR A 72 4.76 -3.54 -4.75
C THR A 72 3.94 -3.05 -5.95
N GLU A 73 3.60 -3.93 -6.89
CA GLU A 73 2.77 -3.61 -8.06
C GLU A 73 1.29 -3.94 -7.87
N PHE A 74 0.89 -4.43 -6.69
CA PHE A 74 -0.50 -4.73 -6.41
C PHE A 74 -1.33 -3.45 -6.27
N ARG A 75 -2.22 -3.24 -7.26
CA ARG A 75 -3.04 -2.04 -7.43
C ARG A 75 -4.46 -2.22 -6.87
N GLY A 76 -4.95 -3.45 -6.78
CA GLY A 76 -6.37 -3.70 -6.55
C GLY A 76 -7.22 -2.92 -7.56
N ASP A 77 -8.26 -2.25 -7.08
CA ASP A 77 -9.12 -1.36 -7.90
C ASP A 77 -8.58 0.08 -7.98
N CYS A 78 -7.47 0.36 -7.28
CA CYS A 78 -6.79 1.65 -7.33
C CYS A 78 -5.80 1.61 -8.49
N PHE A 79 -6.11 2.25 -9.61
CA PHE A 79 -5.33 2.25 -10.86
C PHE A 79 -3.87 2.77 -10.77
N TYR A 80 -3.34 3.01 -9.57
CA TYR A 80 -2.04 3.60 -9.29
C TYR A 80 -1.14 2.62 -8.55
N THR A 81 0.15 2.61 -8.87
CA THR A 81 1.14 1.91 -8.04
C THR A 81 1.42 2.70 -6.75
N PRO A 82 1.81 2.01 -5.66
CA PRO A 82 2.39 2.64 -4.49
C PRO A 82 3.51 3.63 -4.83
N LEU A 83 4.40 3.26 -5.76
CA LEU A 83 5.53 4.10 -6.18
C LEU A 83 5.05 5.38 -6.88
N TYR A 84 4.08 5.29 -7.80
CA TYR A 84 3.51 6.46 -8.45
C TYR A 84 2.98 7.46 -7.42
N LEU A 85 2.16 7.01 -6.46
CA LEU A 85 1.57 7.90 -5.47
C LEU A 85 2.59 8.50 -4.49
N ALA A 86 3.63 7.75 -4.14
CA ALA A 86 4.71 8.26 -3.29
C ALA A 86 5.52 9.34 -4.01
N ALA A 87 5.86 9.12 -5.29
CA ALA A 87 6.59 10.06 -6.12
C ALA A 87 5.77 11.33 -6.39
N ASP A 88 4.50 11.17 -6.79
CA ASP A 88 3.56 12.25 -7.07
C ASP A 88 3.35 13.18 -5.86
N ARG A 89 3.36 12.62 -4.64
CA ARG A 89 3.25 13.41 -3.39
C ARG A 89 4.58 13.89 -2.81
N GLY A 90 5.72 13.56 -3.43
CA GLY A 90 7.05 13.93 -2.92
C GLY A 90 7.46 13.20 -1.63
N TYR A 91 6.91 12.02 -1.35
CA TYR A 91 7.24 11.22 -0.17
C TYR A 91 8.56 10.45 -0.39
N THR A 92 9.68 11.19 -0.44
CA THR A 92 11.01 10.68 -0.79
C THR A 92 11.42 9.44 0.01
N SER A 93 11.22 9.45 1.33
CA SER A 93 11.54 8.28 2.17
C SER A 93 10.72 7.04 1.80
N ILE A 94 9.45 7.19 1.41
CA ILE A 94 8.61 6.08 0.96
C ILE A 94 9.06 5.61 -0.43
N VAL A 95 9.41 6.54 -1.33
CA VAL A 95 9.96 6.22 -2.66
C VAL A 95 11.21 5.36 -2.53
N GLU A 96 12.16 5.76 -1.69
CA GLU A 96 13.39 5.01 -1.44
C GLU A 96 13.08 3.60 -0.93
N GLN A 97 12.17 3.46 0.03
CA GLN A 97 11.82 2.15 0.59
C GLN A 97 11.15 1.24 -0.45
N LEU A 98 10.25 1.77 -1.29
CA LEU A 98 9.61 1.02 -2.36
C LEU A 98 10.63 0.53 -3.40
N LEU A 99 11.55 1.41 -3.83
CA LEU A 99 12.61 1.05 -4.78
C LEU A 99 13.56 0.00 -4.20
N ASN A 100 13.95 0.14 -2.93
CA ASN A 100 14.79 -0.84 -2.23
C ASN A 100 14.14 -2.22 -2.12
N HIS A 101 12.81 -2.31 -2.21
CA HIS A 101 12.05 -3.56 -2.20
C HIS A 101 11.58 -3.99 -3.59
N GLY A 102 12.16 -3.43 -4.66
CA GLY A 102 11.97 -3.91 -6.03
C GLY A 102 10.73 -3.37 -6.74
N ALA A 103 10.14 -2.26 -6.27
CA ALA A 103 9.10 -1.57 -7.04
C ALA A 103 9.63 -1.15 -8.41
N ASP A 104 8.84 -1.39 -9.46
CA ASP A 104 9.27 -1.11 -10.83
C ASP A 104 9.12 0.40 -11.11
N VAL A 105 10.26 1.07 -11.34
CA VAL A 105 10.32 2.50 -11.66
C VAL A 105 9.63 2.83 -12.98
N TYR A 106 9.46 1.86 -13.88
CA TYR A 106 8.79 2.01 -15.16
C TYR A 106 7.34 1.54 -15.14
N ALA A 107 6.82 1.17 -13.98
CA ALA A 107 5.46 0.68 -13.85
C ALA A 107 4.45 1.73 -14.31
N LYS A 108 3.75 1.44 -15.40
CA LYS A 108 2.70 2.31 -15.92
C LYS A 108 1.44 2.15 -15.11
N ASN A 109 0.79 3.26 -14.74
CA ASN A 109 -0.59 3.21 -14.27
C ASN A 109 -1.49 2.68 -15.40
N SER A 110 -2.63 2.07 -15.05
CA SER A 110 -3.54 1.55 -16.06
C SER A 110 -4.28 2.72 -16.71
N ASN A 111 -3.77 3.18 -17.85
CA ASN A 111 -4.42 4.11 -18.78
C ASN A 111 -5.11 3.31 -19.89
N SER A 112 -6.16 2.58 -19.53
CA SER A 112 -7.10 1.97 -20.48
C SER A 112 -8.49 2.45 -20.16
#